data_AF-A0A1Y6GX65-F1
#
_entry.id   AF-A0A1Y6GX65-F1
#
_cell.length_a   1.000
_cell.length_b   1.000
_cell.length_c   1.000
_cell.angle_alpha   90.00
_cell.angle_beta   90.00
_cell.angle_gamma   90.00
#
_symmetry.space_group_name_H-M   'P 1'
#
loop_
_entity.id
_entity.type
_entity.pdbx_description
1 polymer ?
#
loop_
_entity_poly.entity_id
_entity_poly.type
_entity_poly.pdbx_seq_one_letter_code
_entity_poly.pdbx_strand_id
1 'polypeptide(L)'
;MQHFLYLSSAQAQLSLGLGEEKTTERLFFAVMADAHTAERAANIAEGLLQAGQVDGKPLGRERLHVTLHHLGDYAGGLPPSLLSRASQAAERVVLDAFDVELDRVGTFGGRRSQLPCVLRGEDRVRGLHDLQGALGRQLARVGIAGDAQ
;
A
#
# COMPACT_ATOMS: atom_id res chain seq x y z
N MET A 1 -29.66 -14.33 -1.55
CA MET A 1 -29.14 -12.97 -1.82
C MET A 1 -28.65 -12.39 -0.51
N GLN A 2 -27.35 -12.46 -0.24
CA GLN A 2 -26.74 -11.85 0.95
C GLN A 2 -25.94 -10.64 0.49
N HIS A 3 -26.44 -9.46 0.86
CA HIS A 3 -25.74 -8.19 0.72
C HIS A 3 -24.54 -8.20 1.68
N PHE A 4 -23.32 -8.21 1.13
CA PHE A 4 -22.13 -7.88 1.89
C PHE A 4 -21.99 -6.36 1.82
N LEU A 5 -22.24 -5.69 2.95
CA LEU A 5 -22.09 -4.24 3.07
C LEU A 5 -20.60 -3.89 3.01
N TYR A 6 -20.19 -3.30 1.89
CA TYR A 6 -18.89 -2.69 1.71
C TYR A 6 -18.84 -1.38 2.51
N LEU A 7 -18.24 -1.43 3.71
CA LEU A 7 -17.90 -0.24 4.46
C LEU A 7 -16.60 0.34 3.90
N SER A 8 -16.75 1.30 2.99
CA SER A 8 -15.69 2.20 2.54
C SER A 8 -15.02 2.84 3.76
N SER A 9 -13.68 2.76 3.83
CA SER A 9 -12.82 3.20 4.93
C SER A 9 -12.77 4.72 5.18
N ALA A 10 -13.80 5.46 4.77
CA ALA A 10 -13.94 6.89 5.04
C ALA A 10 -14.60 7.22 6.39
N GLN A 11 -14.89 6.22 7.22
CA GLN A 11 -15.38 6.38 8.59
C GLN A 11 -14.69 5.41 9.55
N ALA A 12 -13.62 5.90 10.20
CA ALA A 12 -13.24 5.47 11.54
C ALA A 12 -12.92 6.71 12.38
N GLN A 13 -14.00 7.21 12.99
CA GLN A 13 -14.12 7.92 14.27
C GLN A 13 -13.18 9.08 14.65
N LEU A 14 -13.84 10.22 14.87
CA LEU A 14 -13.51 11.21 15.89
C LEU A 14 -13.36 10.50 17.25
N SER A 15 -12.16 10.55 17.84
CA SER A 15 -11.98 10.22 19.25
C SER A 15 -12.06 11.52 20.07
N LEU A 16 -13.14 11.69 20.82
CA LEU A 16 -13.15 12.57 21.99
C LEU A 16 -12.23 11.91 23.03
N GLY A 17 -11.09 12.53 23.29
CA GLY A 17 -9.97 11.97 24.06
C GLY A 17 -10.33 11.53 25.48
N LEU A 18 -10.77 10.28 25.62
CA LEU A 18 -10.86 9.52 26.86
C LEU A 18 -10.62 8.03 26.56
N GLY A 19 -9.36 7.64 26.37
CA GLY A 19 -8.94 6.25 26.24
C GLY A 19 -7.47 6.19 25.84
N GLU A 20 -6.68 5.36 26.52
CA GLU A 20 -5.25 5.16 26.22
C GLU A 20 -5.08 4.88 24.72
N GLU A 21 -4.34 5.74 24.01
CA GLU A 21 -4.02 5.53 22.60
C GLU A 21 -3.17 4.26 22.47
N LYS A 22 -3.83 3.13 22.22
CA LYS A 22 -3.15 1.90 21.85
C LYS A 22 -2.51 2.12 20.49
N THR A 23 -1.18 2.01 20.43
CA THR A 23 -0.43 2.03 19.18
C THR A 23 -1.10 1.09 18.18
N THR A 24 -1.51 1.66 17.05
CA THR A 24 -2.14 0.92 15.96
C THR A 24 -1.05 0.49 14.99
N GLU A 25 -0.88 -0.82 14.82
CA GLU A 25 0.06 -1.38 13.85
C GLU A 25 -0.67 -1.71 12.55
N ARG A 26 -0.13 -1.26 11.42
CA ARG A 26 -0.69 -1.55 10.09
C ARG A 26 0.10 -2.65 9.41
N LEU A 27 -0.58 -3.69 8.94
CA LEU A 27 0.04 -4.77 8.18
C LEU A 27 -0.41 -4.76 6.73
N PHE A 28 0.56 -4.79 5.81
CA PHE A 28 0.32 -4.85 4.38
C PHE A 28 1.51 -5.51 3.67
N PHE A 29 1.28 -6.01 2.46
CA PHE A 29 2.32 -6.42 1.54
C PHE A 29 2.65 -5.29 0.56
N ALA A 30 3.93 -5.10 0.29
CA ALA A 30 4.41 -4.09 -0.63
C ALA A 30 5.63 -4.57 -1.42
N VAL A 31 5.81 -4.00 -2.62
CA VAL A 31 7.06 -4.05 -3.36
C VAL A 31 7.86 -2.81 -2.99
N MET A 32 9.05 -3.01 -2.44
CA MET A 32 9.97 -1.92 -2.10
C MET A 32 10.73 -1.46 -3.34
N ALA A 33 10.90 -0.15 -3.48
CA ALA A 33 11.82 0.37 -4.49
C ALA A 33 13.26 0.01 -4.11
N ASP A 34 14.06 -0.42 -5.08
CA ASP A 34 15.50 -0.54 -4.91
C ASP A 34 16.14 0.85 -4.69
N ALA A 35 17.39 0.88 -4.23
CA ALA A 35 18.07 2.12 -3.88
C ALA A 35 18.16 3.14 -5.03
N HIS A 36 18.36 2.67 -6.26
CA HIS A 36 18.49 3.51 -7.45
C HIS A 36 17.12 4.03 -7.92
N THR A 37 16.10 3.18 -7.91
CA THR A 37 14.72 3.58 -8.21
C THR A 37 14.18 4.56 -7.16
N ALA A 38 14.47 4.33 -5.88
CA ALA A 38 14.12 5.25 -4.80
C ALA A 38 14.82 6.62 -4.94
N GLU A 39 16.08 6.65 -5.40
CA GLU A 39 16.79 7.91 -5.66
C GLU A 39 16.13 8.71 -6.77
N ARG A 40 15.82 8.06 -7.90
CA ARG A 40 15.18 8.71 -9.04
C ARG A 40 13.82 9.28 -8.65
N ALA A 41 13.02 8.51 -7.89
CA ALA A 41 11.73 8.97 -7.40
C ALA A 41 11.85 10.16 -6.42
N ALA A 42 12.85 10.15 -5.53
CA ALA A 42 13.11 11.27 -4.64
C ALA A 42 13.50 12.55 -5.41
N ASN A 43 14.37 12.44 -6.41
CA ASN A 43 14.76 13.57 -7.26
C ASN A 43 13.57 14.16 -8.02
N ILE A 44 12.64 13.31 -8.50
CA ILE A 44 11.38 13.77 -9.12
C ILE A 44 10.54 14.54 -8.09
N ALA A 45 10.36 14.00 -6.89
CA ALA A 45 9.59 14.65 -5.83
C ALA A 45 10.17 16.02 -5.44
N GLU A 46 11.50 16.11 -5.29
CA GLU A 46 12.19 17.36 -5.03
C GLU A 46 12.01 18.36 -6.18
N GLY A 47 12.15 17.93 -7.43
CA GLY A 47 11.91 18.78 -8.60
C GLY A 47 10.50 19.37 -8.64
N LEU A 48 9.48 18.56 -8.33
CA LEU A 48 8.08 19.01 -8.27
C LEU A 48 7.85 20.04 -7.15
N LEU A 49 8.48 19.85 -5.98
CA LEU A 49 8.39 20.79 -4.86
C LEU A 49 9.06 22.12 -5.20
N GLN A 50 10.26 22.09 -5.77
CA GLN A 50 10.99 23.32 -6.16
C GLN A 50 10.27 24.09 -7.27
N ALA A 51 9.58 23.38 -8.17
CA ALA A 51 8.74 23.97 -9.21
C ALA A 51 7.39 24.49 -8.69
N GLY A 52 7.07 24.30 -7.40
CA GLY A 52 5.78 24.70 -6.80
C GLY A 52 4.57 23.93 -7.35
N GLN A 53 4.80 22.76 -7.95
CA GLN A 53 3.73 21.93 -8.55
C GLN A 53 3.00 21.08 -7.51
N VAL A 54 3.67 20.80 -6.39
CA VAL A 54 3.12 20.07 -5.24
C VAL A 54 3.58 20.75 -3.95
N ASP A 55 2.90 20.47 -2.85
CA ASP A 55 3.26 20.94 -1.51
C ASP A 55 3.28 19.75 -0.54
N GLY A 56 4.03 19.89 0.56
CA GLY A 56 4.18 18.89 1.60
C GLY A 56 5.57 18.31 1.74
N LYS A 57 5.69 17.28 2.59
CA LYS A 57 6.96 16.63 2.91
C LYS A 57 7.16 15.36 2.06
N PRO A 58 8.28 15.23 1.34
CA PRO A 58 8.62 13.98 0.65
C PRO A 58 8.64 12.78 1.61
N LEU A 59 8.24 11.62 1.10
CA LEU A 59 8.52 10.37 1.81
C LEU A 59 10.03 10.12 1.78
N GLY A 60 10.57 9.60 2.88
CA GLY A 60 11.92 9.04 2.89
C GLY A 60 12.08 7.94 1.85
N ARG A 61 13.27 7.85 1.25
CA ARG A 61 13.61 6.90 0.18
C ARG A 61 13.33 5.45 0.59
N GLU A 62 13.59 5.14 1.86
CA GLU A 62 13.37 3.84 2.50
C GLU A 62 11.89 3.45 2.64
N ARG A 63 10.99 4.42 2.49
CA ARG A 63 9.54 4.22 2.58
C ARG A 63 8.85 4.21 1.23
N LEU A 64 9.58 4.32 0.12
CA LEU A 64 8.99 4.25 -1.21
C LEU A 64 8.63 2.80 -1.55
N HIS A 65 7.34 2.57 -1.77
CA HIS A 65 6.79 1.24 -2.01
C HIS A 65 5.54 1.30 -2.88
N VAL A 66 5.20 0.16 -3.47
CA VAL A 66 3.90 -0.09 -4.08
C VAL A 66 3.14 -1.09 -3.21
N THR A 67 2.04 -0.66 -2.62
CA THR A 67 1.17 -1.53 -1.82
C THR A 67 0.44 -2.54 -2.70
N LEU A 68 0.47 -3.82 -2.32
CA LEU A 68 -0.22 -4.92 -3.00
C LEU A 68 -1.51 -5.31 -2.29
N HIS A 69 -1.43 -5.63 -0.99
CA HIS A 69 -2.57 -6.07 -0.17
C HIS A 69 -2.46 -5.49 1.22
N HIS A 70 -3.50 -4.79 1.67
CA HIS A 70 -3.64 -4.38 3.05
C HIS A 70 -4.36 -5.48 3.83
N LEU A 71 -3.80 -5.86 4.99
CA LEU A 71 -4.30 -6.95 5.83
C LEU A 71 -5.05 -6.46 7.07
N GLY A 72 -4.88 -5.19 7.46
CA GLY A 72 -5.61 -4.58 8.56
C GLY A 72 -4.78 -3.67 9.44
N ASP A 73 -5.49 -2.96 10.31
CA ASP A 73 -4.98 -2.10 11.38
C ASP A 73 -5.26 -2.77 12.74
N TYR A 74 -4.22 -2.98 13.54
CA TYR A 74 -4.27 -3.76 14.78
C TYR A 74 -3.94 -2.87 15.99
N ALA A 75 -4.98 -2.53 16.76
CA ALA A 75 -4.81 -1.80 18.01
C ALA A 75 -4.29 -2.73 19.11
N GLY A 76 -3.10 -2.45 19.64
CA GLY A 76 -2.52 -3.23 20.75
C GLY A 76 -1.69 -4.45 20.34
N GLY A 77 -1.26 -4.51 19.08
CA GLY A 77 -0.24 -5.46 18.61
C GLY A 77 -0.71 -6.42 17.53
N LEU A 78 0.21 -6.77 16.63
CA LEU A 78 -0.01 -7.76 15.58
C LEU A 78 -0.11 -9.18 16.14
N PRO A 79 -1.13 -9.98 15.74
CA PRO A 79 -1.17 -11.40 16.08
C PRO A 79 0.03 -12.13 15.45
N PRO A 80 0.92 -12.78 16.23
CA PRO A 80 2.11 -13.44 15.67
C PRO A 80 1.78 -14.52 14.64
N SER A 81 0.64 -15.19 14.82
CA SER A 81 0.13 -16.21 13.90
C SER A 81 -0.38 -15.63 12.57
N LEU A 82 -0.78 -14.36 12.53
CA LEU A 82 -1.17 -13.70 11.30
C LEU A 82 0.06 -13.43 10.44
N LEU A 83 1.10 -12.83 11.02
CA LEU A 83 2.35 -12.54 10.31
C LEU A 83 2.95 -13.82 9.73
N SER A 84 3.08 -14.87 10.55
CA SER A 84 3.63 -16.15 10.09
C SER A 84 2.82 -16.78 8.95
N ARG A 85 1.48 -16.79 9.04
CA ARG A 85 0.62 -17.32 7.97
C ARG A 85 0.67 -16.49 6.70
N ALA A 86 0.69 -15.17 6.82
CA ALA A 86 0.81 -14.26 5.70
C ALA A 86 2.16 -14.46 4.97
N SER A 87 3.27 -14.53 5.72
CA SER A 87 4.61 -14.79 5.15
C SER A 87 4.67 -16.14 4.43
N GLN A 88 4.18 -17.22 5.06
CA GLN A 88 4.14 -18.55 4.44
C GLN A 88 3.26 -18.59 3.17
N ALA A 89 2.20 -17.79 3.12
CA ALA A 89 1.38 -17.67 1.91
C ALA A 89 2.14 -16.91 0.81
N ALA A 90 2.85 -15.84 1.15
CA ALA A 90 3.67 -15.08 0.21
C ALA A 90 4.82 -15.91 -0.38
N GLU A 91 5.48 -16.75 0.40
CA GLU A 91 6.54 -17.67 -0.06
C GLU A 91 6.08 -18.66 -1.14
N ARG A 92 4.77 -18.93 -1.23
CA ARG A 92 4.19 -19.82 -2.25
C ARG A 92 3.92 -19.13 -3.59
N VAL A 93 4.14 -17.82 -3.66
CA VAL A 93 3.99 -17.07 -4.90
C VAL A 93 5.18 -17.40 -5.80
N VAL A 94 4.87 -17.95 -6.98
CA VAL A 94 5.85 -18.21 -8.03
C VAL A 94 5.46 -17.36 -9.23
N LEU A 95 6.33 -16.45 -9.62
CA LEU A 95 6.15 -15.53 -10.73
C LEU A 95 7.54 -15.21 -11.32
N ASP A 96 7.64 -15.11 -12.64
CA ASP A 96 8.87 -14.64 -13.29
C ASP A 96 9.15 -13.18 -12.93
N ALA A 97 10.42 -12.79 -12.95
CA ALA A 97 10.80 -11.39 -12.79
C ALA A 97 10.18 -10.54 -13.91
N PHE A 98 9.73 -9.35 -13.56
CA PHE A 98 9.06 -8.42 -14.48
C PHE A 98 9.56 -7.00 -14.25
N ASP A 99 9.50 -6.21 -15.30
CA ASP A 99 9.79 -4.78 -15.23
C ASP A 99 8.54 -4.00 -14.80
N VAL A 100 8.77 -2.92 -14.07
CA VAL A 100 7.74 -1.94 -13.70
C VAL A 100 8.18 -0.57 -14.20
N GLU A 101 7.29 0.11 -14.92
CA GLU A 101 7.49 1.50 -15.31
C GLU A 101 6.41 2.36 -14.66
N LEU A 102 6.84 3.42 -13.97
CA LEU A 102 5.98 4.46 -13.43
C LEU A 102 6.38 5.78 -14.12
N ASP A 103 5.65 6.15 -15.17
CA ASP A 103 5.99 7.21 -16.11
C ASP A 103 5.28 8.54 -15.82
N ARG A 104 4.32 8.56 -14.89
CA ARG A 104 3.49 9.74 -14.63
C ARG A 104 3.35 10.05 -13.16
N VAL A 105 3.24 11.34 -12.86
CA VAL A 105 2.87 11.83 -11.53
C VAL A 105 1.36 11.99 -11.46
N GLY A 106 0.75 11.56 -10.37
CA GLY A 106 -0.68 11.71 -10.15
C GLY A 106 -1.06 11.71 -8.68
N THR A 107 -2.36 11.65 -8.41
CA THR A 107 -2.91 11.61 -7.06
C THR A 107 -4.10 10.67 -6.97
N PHE A 108 -4.23 9.92 -5.88
CA PHE A 108 -5.41 9.10 -5.57
C PHE A 108 -6.12 9.61 -4.31
N GLY A 109 -7.46 9.53 -4.27
CA GLY A 109 -8.25 9.90 -3.09
C GLY A 109 -9.29 11.00 -3.36
N GLY A 110 -10.47 10.85 -2.76
CA GLY A 110 -11.68 11.65 -3.04
C GLY A 110 -11.97 12.82 -2.10
N ARG A 111 -11.02 13.28 -1.27
CA ARG A 111 -11.20 14.47 -0.43
C ARG A 111 -10.04 15.45 -0.62
N ARG A 112 -10.40 16.71 -0.90
CA ARG A 112 -9.53 17.86 -1.22
C ARG A 112 -8.37 18.11 -0.24
N SER A 113 -8.37 17.53 0.96
CA SER A 113 -7.38 17.78 2.01
C SER A 113 -6.26 16.73 2.10
N GLN A 114 -6.31 15.64 1.34
CA GLN A 114 -5.25 14.61 1.30
C GLN A 114 -5.06 14.14 -0.14
N LEU A 115 -4.34 14.94 -0.92
CA LEU A 115 -3.96 14.60 -2.29
C LEU A 115 -2.50 14.12 -2.29
N PRO A 116 -2.23 12.81 -2.06
CA PRO A 116 -0.87 12.31 -2.14
C PRO A 116 -0.33 12.47 -3.55
N CYS A 117 0.90 12.95 -3.68
CA CYS A 117 1.64 12.93 -4.94
C CYS A 117 2.30 11.55 -5.10
N VAL A 118 1.95 10.83 -6.16
CA VAL A 118 2.45 9.47 -6.40
C VAL A 118 2.88 9.27 -7.83
N LEU A 119 3.81 8.34 -8.04
CA LEU A 119 4.17 7.84 -9.36
C LEU A 119 3.19 6.75 -9.79
N ARG A 120 2.78 6.77 -11.06
CA ARG A 120 1.84 5.87 -11.70
C ARG A 120 2.41 5.38 -13.02
N GLY A 121 1.96 4.21 -13.45
CA GLY A 121 2.20 3.70 -14.79
C GLY A 121 0.90 3.18 -15.41
N GLU A 122 0.92 3.02 -16.73
CA GLU A 122 -0.18 2.43 -17.50
C GLU A 122 0.15 0.96 -17.84
N ASP A 123 0.66 0.70 -19.04
CA ASP A 123 0.76 -0.68 -19.54
C ASP A 123 1.84 -1.53 -18.86
N ARG A 124 2.93 -0.90 -18.40
CA ARG A 124 4.05 -1.58 -17.73
C ARG A 124 3.91 -1.69 -16.22
N VAL A 125 2.69 -1.66 -15.69
CA VAL A 125 2.40 -2.10 -14.30
C VAL A 125 1.71 -3.46 -14.23
N ARG A 126 1.48 -4.13 -15.37
CA ARG A 126 0.78 -5.42 -15.42
C ARG A 126 1.40 -6.48 -14.52
N GLY A 127 2.73 -6.54 -14.43
CA GLY A 127 3.42 -7.48 -13.55
C GLY A 127 3.09 -7.27 -12.06
N LEU A 128 2.86 -6.01 -11.63
CA LEU A 128 2.40 -5.72 -10.26
C LEU A 128 0.98 -6.25 -10.03
N HIS A 129 0.09 -6.14 -11.02
CA HIS A 129 -1.25 -6.70 -10.94
C HIS A 129 -1.23 -8.23 -10.92
N ASP A 130 -0.38 -8.86 -11.73
CA ASP A 130 -0.21 -10.31 -11.74
C ASP A 130 0.34 -10.81 -10.40
N LEU A 131 1.33 -10.11 -9.84
CA LEU A 131 1.87 -10.36 -8.50
C LEU A 131 0.80 -10.17 -7.41
N GLN A 132 0.05 -9.07 -7.45
CA GLN A 132 -1.07 -8.79 -6.54
C GLN A 132 -2.09 -9.92 -6.60
N GLY A 133 -2.51 -10.34 -7.80
CA GLY A 133 -3.45 -11.44 -7.97
C GLY A 133 -2.92 -12.79 -7.47
N ALA A 134 -1.65 -13.10 -7.77
CA ALA A 134 -1.01 -14.32 -7.30
C ALA A 134 -0.91 -14.37 -5.77
N LEU A 135 -0.50 -13.27 -5.14
CA LEU A 135 -0.43 -13.13 -3.70
C LEU A 135 -1.83 -13.24 -3.06
N GLY A 136 -2.83 -12.56 -3.62
CA GLY A 136 -4.22 -12.64 -3.14
C GLY A 136 -4.76 -14.07 -3.13
N ARG A 137 -4.45 -14.87 -4.17
CA ARG A 137 -4.83 -16.29 -4.21
C ARG A 137 -4.17 -17.12 -3.12
N GLN A 138 -2.90 -16.86 -2.77
CA GLN A 138 -2.24 -17.59 -1.69
C GLN A 138 -2.76 -17.17 -0.31
N LEU A 139 -3.02 -15.88 -0.10
CA LEU A 139 -3.59 -15.37 1.14
C LEU A 139 -4.98 -15.95 1.39
N ALA A 140 -5.83 -16.02 0.35
CA ALA A 140 -7.15 -16.63 0.46
C ALA A 140 -7.10 -18.10 0.92
N ARG A 141 -6.08 -18.88 0.48
CA ARG A 141 -5.90 -20.29 0.88
C ARG A 141 -5.61 -20.46 2.38
N VAL A 142 -5.11 -19.43 3.06
CA VAL A 142 -4.84 -19.43 4.50
C VAL A 142 -5.89 -18.65 5.31
N GLY A 143 -7.01 -18.29 4.67
CA GLY A 143 -8.12 -17.56 5.30
C GLY A 143 -7.83 -16.08 5.54
N ILE A 144 -6.90 -15.49 4.80
CA ILE A 144 -6.60 -14.06 4.86
C ILE A 144 -7.23 -13.40 3.62
N ALA A 145 -8.27 -12.60 3.83
CA ALA A 145 -8.77 -11.71 2.79
C ALA A 145 -7.86 -10.47 2.79
N GLY A 146 -7.13 -10.24 1.69
CA GLY A 146 -6.64 -8.91 1.39
C GLY A 146 -7.81 -8.04 0.94
N ASP A 147 -7.71 -6.72 1.13
CA ASP A 147 -8.67 -5.78 0.55
C ASP A 147 -8.70 -6.02 -0.97
N ALA A 148 -9.70 -6.79 -1.43
CA ALA A 148 -9.95 -7.01 -2.84
C ALA A 148 -10.42 -5.68 -3.42
N GLN A 149 -9.52 -5.01 -4.11
CA GLN A 149 -9.76 -3.73 -4.76
C GLN A 149 -10.45 -3.92 -6.10
#